data_AF-A0A4Q7XBV2-F1
#
_entry.id   AF-A0A4Q7XBV2-F1
#
_cell.length_a   1.000
_cell.length_b   1.000
_cell.length_c   1.000
_cell.angle_alpha   90.00
_cell.angle_beta   90.00
_cell.angle_gamma   90.00
#
_symmetry.space_group_name_H-M   'P 1'
#
loop_
_entity.id
_entity.type
_entity.pdbx_description
1 polymer ?
#
loop_
_entity_poly.entity_id
_entity_poly.type
_entity_poly.pdbx_seq_one_letter_code
_entity_poly.pdbx_strand_id
1 'polypeptide(L)'
;MRIRAALVTVVAVPLALGLAACDNHQPTGYRPSAPADTPAAVSTKTTAPLKTARLNRVTFLPAMNSALTKQKSWRITGRMTVNGTVGMTMSGVQTAQPSAMSMEMSGAAFGGKTAKMIQIKNVAYVSIPGTTPSGKFVKIKASAGDLGQLIDSSDPTTIFKSFGSNIGSVKFAGVETVGGQTLDRYDVSVDTASALALQHKKLPAGAPKTLTYSLWMDKAHLVRRMSFELLGVSMVMSMTDYNKAVHIAAPPASKIVK
;
A
#
# COMPACT_ATOMS: atom_id res chain seq x y z
N MET A 1 47.21 -15.11 -30.10
CA MET A 1 47.02 -16.56 -30.33
C MET A 1 46.05 -17.08 -29.27
N ARG A 2 44.86 -17.64 -29.49
CA ARG A 2 44.04 -17.97 -30.66
C ARG A 2 42.58 -17.73 -30.24
N ILE A 3 41.81 -17.17 -31.16
CA ILE A 3 40.36 -16.93 -31.06
C ILE A 3 39.63 -18.26 -31.31
N ARG A 4 38.54 -18.52 -30.58
CA ARG A 4 37.51 -19.48 -30.99
C ARG A 4 36.15 -18.79 -30.95
N ALA A 5 35.66 -18.47 -32.14
CA ALA A 5 34.28 -18.08 -32.41
C ALA A 5 33.43 -19.34 -32.63
N ALA A 6 32.18 -19.32 -32.20
CA ALA A 6 31.18 -20.33 -32.56
C ALA A 6 29.82 -19.66 -32.83
N LEU A 7 29.50 -19.68 -34.13
CA LEU A 7 28.28 -19.50 -34.92
C LEU A 7 26.91 -19.29 -34.23
N VAL A 8 26.22 -18.27 -34.77
CA VAL A 8 24.80 -17.94 -34.63
C VAL A 8 23.99 -18.71 -35.67
N THR A 9 22.90 -19.37 -35.27
CA THR A 9 21.87 -19.93 -36.16
C THR A 9 20.57 -19.16 -36.02
N VAL A 10 20.17 -18.46 -37.09
CA VAL A 10 18.89 -17.77 -37.26
C VAL A 10 17.90 -18.77 -37.87
N VAL A 11 16.75 -18.98 -37.23
CA VAL A 11 15.61 -19.69 -37.81
C VAL A 11 14.51 -18.67 -38.10
N ALA A 12 14.22 -18.49 -39.38
CA ALA A 12 13.11 -17.69 -39.89
C ALA A 12 11.83 -18.55 -39.89
N VAL A 13 10.72 -17.99 -39.37
CA VAL A 13 9.37 -18.59 -39.46
C VAL A 13 8.54 -17.72 -40.42
N PRO A 14 7.87 -18.31 -41.44
CA PRO A 14 7.19 -17.55 -42.49
C PRO A 14 5.81 -17.04 -42.06
N LEU A 15 5.50 -15.82 -42.54
CA LEU A 15 4.18 -15.20 -42.54
C LEU A 15 3.25 -15.94 -43.52
N ALA A 16 2.12 -16.46 -43.02
CA ALA A 16 1.02 -16.94 -43.85
C ALA A 16 -0.10 -15.88 -43.91
N LEU A 17 -0.26 -15.28 -45.08
CA LEU A 17 -1.36 -14.40 -45.48
C LEU A 17 -2.53 -15.28 -45.94
N GLY A 18 -3.68 -15.20 -45.24
CA GLY A 18 -4.94 -15.80 -45.68
C GLY A 18 -5.82 -14.76 -46.35
N LEU A 19 -5.96 -14.85 -47.67
CA LEU A 19 -6.89 -14.09 -48.51
C LEU A 19 -7.87 -15.07 -49.18
N ALA A 20 -9.12 -14.61 -49.27
CA ALA A 20 -10.21 -15.05 -50.15
C ALA A 20 -10.95 -16.36 -49.83
N ALA A 21 -12.20 -16.19 -49.40
CA ALA A 21 -13.33 -17.03 -49.84
C ALA A 21 -14.54 -16.11 -50.05
N CYS A 22 -14.61 -15.49 -51.24
CA CYS A 22 -15.85 -14.99 -51.80
C CYS A 22 -16.43 -16.11 -52.66
N ASP A 23 -17.68 -16.48 -52.35
CA ASP A 23 -18.45 -17.52 -53.02
C ASP A 23 -18.98 -17.04 -54.39
N ASN A 24 -19.18 -17.99 -55.29
CA ASN A 24 -19.47 -17.87 -56.72
C ASN A 24 -20.99 -17.73 -56.97
N HIS A 25 -21.40 -16.74 -57.77
CA HIS A 25 -22.68 -16.86 -58.51
C HIS A 25 -22.61 -16.22 -59.90
N GLN A 26 -23.03 -17.00 -60.90
CA GLN A 26 -23.03 -16.70 -62.34
C GLN A 26 -24.37 -16.02 -62.75
N PRO A 27 -24.43 -15.22 -63.84
CA PRO A 27 -25.45 -14.19 -64.00
C PRO A 27 -26.69 -14.70 -64.71
N THR A 28 -27.86 -14.43 -64.13
CA THR A 28 -29.15 -14.48 -64.82
C THR A 28 -29.75 -13.08 -64.85
N GLY A 29 -30.03 -12.60 -66.07
CA GLY A 29 -30.54 -11.26 -66.32
C GLY A 29 -31.86 -10.99 -65.61
N TYR A 30 -31.84 -10.00 -64.72
CA TYR A 30 -33.03 -9.29 -64.27
C TYR A 30 -32.59 -7.90 -63.80
N ARG A 31 -33.19 -6.84 -64.38
CA ARG A 31 -33.05 -5.45 -63.93
C ARG A 31 -34.25 -5.11 -63.04
N PRO A 32 -34.05 -4.88 -61.75
CA PRO A 32 -34.93 -4.04 -60.96
C PRO A 32 -34.25 -2.70 -60.69
N SER A 33 -34.86 -1.62 -61.20
CA SER A 33 -34.57 -0.26 -60.82
C SER A 33 -35.04 -0.02 -59.38
N ALA A 34 -34.12 0.08 -58.43
CA ALA A 34 -34.38 0.59 -57.09
C ALA A 34 -33.15 1.39 -56.60
N PRO A 35 -33.35 2.47 -55.81
CA PRO A 35 -32.27 3.37 -55.43
C PRO A 35 -31.23 2.66 -54.55
N ALA A 36 -29.95 2.98 -54.76
CA ALA A 36 -28.87 2.54 -53.89
C ALA A 36 -29.00 3.25 -52.53
N ASP A 37 -29.52 2.55 -51.53
CA ASP A 37 -29.34 2.95 -50.14
C ASP A 37 -27.87 2.81 -49.78
N THR A 38 -27.25 3.97 -49.56
CA THR A 38 -25.89 4.06 -49.02
C THR A 38 -25.88 3.46 -47.62
N PRO A 39 -25.07 2.43 -47.33
CA PRO A 39 -24.92 1.96 -45.96
C PRO A 39 -24.29 3.09 -45.13
N ALA A 40 -25.09 3.74 -44.30
CA ALA A 40 -24.58 4.62 -43.28
C ALA A 40 -23.64 3.79 -42.40
N ALA A 41 -22.36 4.15 -42.39
CA ALA A 41 -21.38 3.58 -41.49
C ALA A 41 -21.92 3.75 -40.06
N VAL A 42 -22.39 2.65 -39.46
CA VAL A 42 -22.68 2.60 -38.04
C VAL A 42 -21.35 2.78 -37.36
N SER A 43 -21.05 4.03 -37.00
CA SER A 43 -19.99 4.35 -36.05
C SER A 43 -20.40 3.73 -34.73
N THR A 44 -20.07 2.47 -34.53
CA THR A 44 -19.97 1.89 -33.19
C THR A 44 -18.96 2.74 -32.46
N LYS A 45 -19.46 3.70 -31.67
CA LYS A 45 -18.68 4.31 -30.60
C LYS A 45 -18.25 3.17 -29.71
N THR A 46 -17.05 2.65 -29.96
CA THR A 46 -16.29 1.89 -28.98
C THR A 46 -16.25 2.77 -27.75
N THR A 47 -17.14 2.47 -26.81
CA THR A 47 -17.16 3.12 -25.51
C THR A 47 -15.85 2.68 -24.87
N ALA A 48 -14.86 3.56 -24.92
CA ALA A 48 -13.66 3.39 -24.12
C ALA A 48 -14.12 3.04 -22.71
N PRO A 49 -13.57 1.98 -22.08
CA PRO A 49 -14.00 1.60 -20.73
C PRO A 49 -13.94 2.86 -19.87
N LEU A 50 -15.04 3.18 -19.18
CA LEU A 50 -15.11 4.33 -18.29
C LEU A 50 -13.85 4.29 -17.42
N LYS A 51 -12.93 5.22 -17.63
CA LYS A 51 -11.82 5.43 -16.70
C LYS A 51 -12.51 5.76 -15.38
N THR A 52 -12.54 4.81 -14.45
CA THR A 52 -13.02 5.06 -13.09
C THR A 52 -12.36 6.36 -12.64
N ALA A 53 -13.19 7.34 -12.27
CA ALA A 53 -12.70 8.65 -11.89
C ALA A 53 -11.64 8.46 -10.79
N ARG A 54 -10.41 8.91 -11.06
CA ARG A 54 -9.30 8.75 -10.11
C ARG A 54 -9.57 9.58 -8.86
N LEU A 55 -9.11 9.08 -7.71
CA LEU A 55 -9.29 9.78 -6.45
C LEU A 55 -8.54 11.12 -6.47
N ASN A 56 -9.16 12.14 -5.87
CA ASN A 56 -8.61 13.48 -5.73
C ASN A 56 -8.58 13.89 -4.26
N ARG A 57 -8.13 15.11 -3.97
CA ARG A 57 -8.01 15.65 -2.59
C ARG A 57 -9.26 15.45 -1.73
N VAL A 58 -10.45 15.55 -2.34
CA VAL A 58 -11.73 15.48 -1.63
C VAL A 58 -12.20 14.03 -1.48
N THR A 59 -12.00 13.20 -2.51
CA THR A 59 -12.54 11.84 -2.55
C THR A 59 -11.59 10.77 -1.99
N PHE A 60 -10.29 11.06 -1.88
CA PHE A 60 -9.27 10.10 -1.46
C PHE A 60 -9.47 9.57 -0.04
N LEU A 61 -9.51 10.47 0.96
CA LEU A 61 -9.68 10.06 2.35
C LEU A 61 -11.02 9.36 2.63
N PRO A 62 -12.18 9.85 2.12
CA PRO A 62 -13.44 9.14 2.28
C PRO A 62 -13.42 7.72 1.71
N ALA A 63 -12.88 7.54 0.50
CA ALA A 63 -12.80 6.23 -0.15
C ALA A 63 -11.93 5.26 0.66
N MET A 64 -10.74 5.70 1.05
CA MET A 64 -9.82 4.92 1.87
C MET A 64 -10.40 4.56 3.24
N ASN A 65 -10.99 5.52 3.95
CA ASN A 65 -11.59 5.29 5.26
C ASN A 65 -12.77 4.32 5.16
N SER A 66 -13.63 4.47 4.16
CA SER A 66 -14.75 3.54 3.91
C SER A 66 -14.26 2.11 3.65
N ALA A 67 -13.13 1.96 2.96
CA ALA A 67 -12.53 0.66 2.71
C ALA A 67 -11.95 0.04 3.99
N LEU A 68 -11.18 0.82 4.76
CA LEU A 68 -10.51 0.37 5.99
C LEU A 68 -11.49 0.01 7.11
N THR A 69 -12.56 0.77 7.32
CA THR A 69 -13.54 0.53 8.41
C THR A 69 -14.31 -0.77 8.25
N LYS A 70 -14.33 -1.35 7.05
CA LYS A 70 -14.93 -2.67 6.77
C LYS A 70 -14.02 -3.84 7.18
N GLN A 71 -12.76 -3.56 7.50
CA GLN A 71 -11.76 -4.59 7.81
C GLN A 71 -11.70 -4.87 9.31
N LYS A 72 -11.63 -6.15 9.67
CA LYS A 72 -11.59 -6.63 11.06
C LYS A 72 -10.20 -6.91 11.55
N SER A 73 -9.29 -7.28 10.65
CA SER A 73 -7.90 -7.61 10.95
C SER A 73 -7.02 -7.37 9.73
N TRP A 74 -5.72 -7.19 9.95
CA TRP A 74 -4.71 -7.12 8.89
C TRP A 74 -3.33 -7.43 9.46
N ARG A 75 -2.42 -7.83 8.58
CA ARG A 75 -0.99 -7.96 8.86
C ARG A 75 -0.28 -6.69 8.38
N ILE A 76 0.66 -6.21 9.20
CA ILE A 76 1.55 -5.10 8.88
C ILE A 76 2.96 -5.65 8.74
N THR A 77 3.65 -5.26 7.67
CA THR A 77 5.11 -5.40 7.59
C THR A 77 5.70 -4.07 7.19
N GLY A 78 6.87 -3.75 7.69
CA GLY A 78 7.51 -2.48 7.38
C GLY A 78 9.01 -2.53 7.49
N ARG A 79 9.64 -1.58 6.82
CA ARG A 79 11.08 -1.40 6.78
C ARG A 79 11.38 0.08 6.82
N MET A 80 12.21 0.47 7.79
CA MET A 80 12.80 1.79 7.87
C MET A 80 14.27 1.68 7.45
N THR A 81 14.64 2.53 6.51
CA THR A 81 15.99 2.67 5.98
C THR A 81 16.49 4.06 6.34
N VAL A 82 17.71 4.16 6.86
CA VAL A 82 18.39 5.42 7.19
C VAL A 82 19.65 5.49 6.34
N ASN A 83 19.77 6.52 5.50
CA ASN A 83 20.90 6.72 4.58
C ASN A 83 21.22 5.48 3.74
N GLY A 84 20.19 4.84 3.18
CA GLY A 84 20.31 3.63 2.36
C GLY A 84 20.50 2.31 3.14
N THR A 85 20.73 2.36 4.45
CA THR A 85 20.91 1.15 5.29
C THR A 85 19.64 0.82 6.06
N VAL A 86 19.25 -0.46 6.09
CA VAL A 86 18.07 -0.90 6.86
C VAL A 86 18.34 -0.71 8.35
N GLY A 87 17.71 0.31 8.95
CA GLY A 87 17.86 0.62 10.36
C GLY A 87 16.90 -0.17 11.25
N MET A 88 15.70 -0.48 10.73
CA MET A 88 14.66 -1.20 11.46
C MET A 88 13.72 -1.95 10.51
N THR A 89 13.25 -3.11 10.93
CA THR A 89 12.12 -3.81 10.33
C THR A 89 11.02 -3.98 11.37
N MET A 90 9.77 -3.98 10.92
CA MET A 90 8.60 -4.23 11.75
C MET A 90 7.74 -5.29 11.11
N SER A 91 7.12 -6.13 11.93
CA SER A 91 6.09 -7.04 11.47
C SER A 91 5.07 -7.26 12.58
N GLY A 92 3.80 -7.38 12.23
CA GLY A 92 2.77 -7.52 13.22
C GLY A 92 1.41 -7.79 12.63
N VAL A 93 0.44 -7.95 13.52
CA VAL A 93 -0.97 -8.15 13.21
C VAL A 93 -1.81 -7.25 14.09
N GLN A 94 -2.95 -6.84 13.57
CA GLN A 94 -3.89 -5.97 14.26
C GLN A 94 -5.31 -6.46 14.04
N THR A 95 -6.17 -6.22 15.03
CA THR A 95 -7.61 -6.43 14.98
C THR A 95 -8.32 -5.13 15.36
N ALA A 96 -9.43 -4.82 14.69
CA ALA A 96 -10.23 -3.64 14.97
C ALA A 96 -11.28 -3.89 16.08
N GLN A 97 -11.81 -5.12 16.17
CA GLN A 97 -12.90 -5.49 17.07
C GLN A 97 -12.67 -6.89 17.67
N PRO A 98 -12.17 -7.00 18.92
CA PRO A 98 -11.70 -5.90 19.76
C PRO A 98 -10.41 -5.26 19.20
N SER A 99 -10.16 -4.00 19.56
CA SER A 99 -8.89 -3.33 19.23
C SER A 99 -7.74 -4.03 19.96
N ALA A 100 -6.86 -4.66 19.19
CA ALA A 100 -5.66 -5.31 19.68
C ALA A 100 -4.59 -5.31 18.59
N MET A 101 -3.32 -5.34 19.02
CA MET A 101 -2.18 -5.30 18.13
C MET A 101 -1.04 -6.14 18.72
N SER A 102 -0.31 -6.84 17.87
CA SER A 102 0.94 -7.51 18.22
C SER A 102 1.98 -7.17 17.18
N MET A 103 3.06 -6.52 17.59
CA MET A 103 4.15 -6.10 16.73
C MET A 103 5.49 -6.57 17.26
N GLU A 104 6.35 -6.95 16.34
CA GLU A 104 7.76 -7.21 16.55
C GLU A 104 8.56 -6.21 15.73
N MET A 105 9.56 -5.61 16.35
CA MET A 105 10.46 -4.63 15.72
C MET A 105 11.90 -5.10 15.94
N SER A 106 12.70 -5.12 14.89
CA SER A 106 14.11 -5.50 14.96
C SER A 106 14.97 -4.49 14.23
N GLY A 107 16.22 -4.32 14.63
CA GLY A 107 17.11 -3.37 13.98
C GLY A 107 18.26 -2.89 14.86
N ALA A 108 19.06 -1.98 14.33
CA ALA A 108 20.22 -1.41 15.01
C ALA A 108 19.81 -0.69 16.31
N ALA A 109 18.63 -0.06 16.34
CA ALA A 109 18.06 0.59 17.52
C ALA A 109 17.87 -0.35 18.72
N PHE A 110 17.82 -1.66 18.48
CA PHE A 110 17.66 -2.69 19.51
C PHE A 110 18.90 -3.59 19.64
N GLY A 111 20.07 -3.12 19.17
CA GLY A 111 21.30 -3.91 19.16
C GLY A 111 21.19 -5.18 18.33
N GLY A 112 20.44 -5.14 17.23
CA GLY A 112 20.16 -6.31 16.38
C GLY A 112 19.15 -7.30 16.97
N LYS A 113 18.63 -7.05 18.17
CA LYS A 113 17.61 -7.90 18.81
C LYS A 113 16.19 -7.44 18.43
N THR A 114 15.20 -8.22 18.88
CA THR A 114 13.78 -7.95 18.59
C THR A 114 13.08 -7.38 19.82
N ALA A 115 12.53 -6.18 19.69
CA ALA A 115 11.54 -5.64 20.60
C ALA A 115 10.15 -6.17 20.25
N LYS A 116 9.32 -6.41 21.28
CA LYS A 116 7.96 -6.91 21.13
C LYS A 116 6.98 -5.97 21.82
N MET A 117 5.85 -5.75 21.18
CA MET A 117 4.75 -4.94 21.69
C MET A 117 3.45 -5.69 21.48
N ILE A 118 2.70 -5.89 22.56
CA ILE A 118 1.34 -6.42 22.50
C ILE A 118 0.43 -5.40 23.15
N GLN A 119 -0.58 -4.95 22.42
CA GLN A 119 -1.59 -4.05 22.91
C GLN A 119 -2.94 -4.75 22.88
N ILE A 120 -3.67 -4.66 23.99
CA ILE A 120 -5.04 -5.17 24.10
C ILE A 120 -5.84 -4.09 24.82
N LYS A 121 -6.80 -3.50 24.11
CA LYS A 121 -7.58 -2.35 24.61
C LYS A 121 -6.62 -1.25 25.13
N ASN A 122 -6.74 -0.90 26.42
CA ASN A 122 -6.00 0.18 27.06
C ASN A 122 -4.74 -0.31 27.81
N VAL A 123 -4.21 -1.48 27.46
CA VAL A 123 -3.01 -2.03 28.09
C VAL A 123 -2.02 -2.43 27.01
N ALA A 124 -0.81 -1.91 27.12
CA ALA A 124 0.33 -2.32 26.32
C ALA A 124 1.29 -3.17 27.16
N TYR A 125 1.88 -4.15 26.52
CA TYR A 125 2.92 -5.01 27.05
C TYR A 125 4.14 -4.85 26.16
N VAL A 126 5.22 -4.33 26.72
CA VAL A 126 6.41 -3.96 25.95
C VAL A 126 7.60 -4.75 26.46
N SER A 127 8.35 -5.36 25.54
CA SER A 127 9.62 -6.04 25.80
C SER A 127 10.66 -5.40 24.89
N ILE A 128 11.57 -4.61 25.46
CA ILE A 128 12.64 -3.92 24.72
C ILE A 128 13.99 -4.48 25.20
N PRO A 129 14.77 -5.11 24.30
CA PRO A 129 16.10 -5.59 24.64
C PRO A 129 16.98 -4.49 25.24
N GLY A 130 17.60 -4.76 26.39
CA GLY A 130 18.46 -3.81 27.10
C GLY A 130 17.73 -2.87 28.06
N THR A 131 16.41 -2.73 27.94
CA THR A 131 15.58 -1.92 28.86
C THR A 131 14.72 -2.81 29.77
N THR A 132 14.09 -3.84 29.21
CA THR A 132 13.28 -4.78 29.99
C THR A 132 14.12 -6.02 30.35
N PRO A 133 13.86 -6.66 31.50
CA PRO A 133 14.50 -7.93 31.82
C PRO A 133 14.29 -8.95 30.70
N SER A 134 15.31 -9.77 30.42
CA SER A 134 15.31 -10.68 29.27
C SER A 134 14.08 -11.59 29.28
N GLY A 135 13.33 -11.58 28.17
CA GLY A 135 12.11 -12.39 28.00
C GLY A 135 10.94 -11.95 28.88
N LYS A 136 10.99 -10.76 29.49
CA LYS A 136 9.90 -10.17 30.26
C LYS A 136 9.30 -8.97 29.56
N PHE A 137 8.03 -8.74 29.83
CA PHE A 137 7.24 -7.59 29.39
C PHE A 137 6.99 -6.67 30.56
N VAL A 138 7.11 -5.37 30.34
CA VAL A 138 6.57 -4.35 31.23
C VAL A 138 5.13 -4.10 30.81
N LYS A 139 4.21 -4.11 31.78
CA LYS A 139 2.79 -3.77 31.57
C LYS A 139 2.61 -2.27 31.76
N ILE A 140 2.03 -1.61 30.77
CA ILE A 140 1.79 -0.17 30.76
C ILE A 140 0.31 0.08 30.47
N LYS A 141 -0.34 0.95 31.26
CA LYS A 141 -1.74 1.35 31.05
C LYS A 141 -1.80 2.59 30.15
N ALA A 142 -2.79 2.67 29.28
CA ALA A 142 -2.98 3.76 28.32
C ALA A 142 -3.18 5.15 28.96
N SER A 143 -3.58 5.21 30.24
CA SER A 143 -3.70 6.48 30.98
C SER A 143 -2.35 7.13 31.31
N ALA A 144 -1.22 6.49 30.97
CA ALA A 144 0.12 7.00 31.20
C ALA A 144 0.62 7.77 29.96
N GLY A 145 0.35 9.08 29.90
CA GLY A 145 1.01 10.03 29.00
C GLY A 145 1.13 9.58 27.52
N ASP A 146 2.34 9.66 26.98
CA ASP A 146 2.73 9.38 25.58
C ASP A 146 2.24 8.00 25.04
N LEU A 147 1.91 7.06 25.93
CA LEU A 147 1.45 5.73 25.53
C LEU A 147 0.00 5.68 25.06
N GLY A 148 -0.86 6.56 25.58
CA GLY A 148 -2.24 6.70 25.08
C GLY A 148 -2.24 7.14 23.61
N GLN A 149 -1.35 8.06 23.26
CA GLN A 149 -1.18 8.54 21.88
C GLN A 149 -0.52 7.51 20.96
N LEU A 150 0.40 6.68 21.48
CA LEU A 150 0.93 5.54 20.73
C LEU A 150 -0.17 4.52 20.40
N ILE A 151 -1.08 4.30 21.35
CA ILE A 151 -2.27 3.47 21.17
C ILE A 151 -3.23 4.10 20.15
N ASP A 152 -3.48 5.40 20.20
CA ASP A 152 -4.36 6.09 19.25
C ASP A 152 -3.78 6.11 17.83
N SER A 153 -2.46 6.25 17.70
CA SER A 153 -1.76 6.15 16.42
C SER A 153 -1.66 4.73 15.87
N SER A 154 -1.96 3.70 16.67
CA SER A 154 -2.01 2.32 16.19
C SER A 154 -3.22 2.05 15.29
N ASP A 155 -4.29 2.84 15.38
CA ASP A 155 -5.40 2.77 14.43
C ASP A 155 -4.99 3.50 13.13
N PRO A 156 -4.78 2.78 12.02
CA PRO A 156 -4.38 3.41 10.76
C PRO A 156 -5.41 4.42 10.27
N THR A 157 -6.70 4.27 10.60
CA THR A 157 -7.72 5.26 10.24
C THR A 157 -7.54 6.57 11.00
N THR A 158 -7.00 6.55 12.22
CA THR A 158 -6.71 7.77 13.01
C THR A 158 -5.54 8.54 12.43
N ILE A 159 -4.50 7.85 11.94
CA ILE A 159 -3.37 8.49 11.26
C ILE A 159 -3.86 9.30 10.06
N PHE A 160 -4.68 8.68 9.20
CA PHE A 160 -5.14 9.33 7.97
C PHE A 160 -6.25 10.37 8.20
N LYS A 161 -7.12 10.18 9.21
CA LYS A 161 -8.06 11.22 9.65
C LYS A 161 -7.32 12.47 10.12
N SER A 162 -6.20 12.29 10.83
CA SER A 162 -5.35 13.40 11.27
C SER A 162 -4.68 14.15 10.12
N PHE A 163 -4.51 13.52 8.96
CA PHE A 163 -4.10 14.23 7.75
C PHE A 163 -5.21 15.05 7.10
N GLY A 164 -6.49 14.78 7.42
CA GLY A 164 -7.72 15.45 6.94
C GLY A 164 -7.54 16.81 6.24
N SER A 165 -7.64 17.90 6.99
CA SER A 165 -7.50 19.27 6.47
C SER A 165 -6.08 19.61 5.99
N ASN A 166 -5.09 18.81 6.39
CA ASN A 166 -3.67 19.04 6.13
C ASN A 166 -3.17 18.36 4.84
N ILE A 167 -4.04 17.62 4.13
CA ILE A 167 -3.73 17.14 2.79
C ILE A 167 -3.65 18.36 1.87
N GLY A 168 -2.46 18.59 1.32
CA GLY A 168 -2.21 19.59 0.30
C GLY A 168 -2.69 19.11 -1.07
N SER A 169 -2.13 18.01 -1.57
CA SER A 169 -2.46 17.47 -2.90
C SER A 169 -2.58 15.95 -2.91
N VAL A 170 -3.42 15.43 -3.81
CA VAL A 170 -3.52 14.00 -4.12
C VAL A 170 -3.39 13.86 -5.62
N LYS A 171 -2.37 13.14 -6.09
CA LYS A 171 -2.09 12.93 -7.51
C LYS A 171 -2.04 11.45 -7.81
N PHE A 172 -2.77 11.02 -8.83
CA PHE A 172 -2.60 9.68 -9.37
C PHE A 172 -1.26 9.59 -10.09
N ALA A 173 -0.37 8.74 -9.60
CA ALA A 173 0.99 8.58 -10.11
C ALA A 173 1.09 7.48 -11.18
N GLY A 174 0.13 6.55 -11.21
CA GLY A 174 0.11 5.47 -12.19
C GLY A 174 -0.44 4.17 -11.64
N VAL A 175 -0.43 3.14 -12.48
CA VAL A 175 -0.72 1.76 -12.07
C VAL A 175 0.61 1.03 -11.92
N GLU A 176 0.82 0.39 -10.78
CA GLU A 176 2.04 -0.36 -10.50
C GLU A 176 1.72 -1.77 -10.00
N THR A 177 2.59 -2.72 -10.32
CA THR A 177 2.49 -4.08 -9.76
C THR A 177 3.37 -4.19 -8.53
N VAL A 178 2.77 -4.42 -7.36
CA VAL A 178 3.49 -4.59 -6.09
C VAL A 178 3.09 -5.93 -5.48
N GLY A 179 4.07 -6.79 -5.22
CA GLY A 179 3.81 -8.11 -4.61
C GLY A 179 2.85 -8.97 -5.44
N GLY A 180 2.92 -8.86 -6.78
CA GLY A 180 2.04 -9.58 -7.72
C GLY A 180 0.63 -8.99 -7.86
N GLN A 181 0.31 -7.87 -7.20
CA GLN A 181 -0.98 -7.21 -7.30
C GLN A 181 -0.86 -5.91 -8.11
N THR A 182 -1.78 -5.70 -9.04
CA THR A 182 -1.91 -4.43 -9.76
C THR A 182 -2.63 -3.42 -8.89
N LEU A 183 -1.97 -2.31 -8.58
CA LEU A 183 -2.43 -1.29 -7.65
C LEU A 183 -2.38 0.11 -8.29
N ASP A 184 -3.32 0.96 -7.90
CA ASP A 184 -3.27 2.37 -8.21
C ASP A 184 -2.34 3.08 -7.22
N ARG A 185 -1.32 3.76 -7.72
CA ARG A 185 -0.43 4.59 -6.89
C ARG A 185 -0.94 6.03 -6.86
N TYR A 186 -1.00 6.58 -5.64
CA TYR A 186 -1.30 7.97 -5.39
C TYR A 186 -0.17 8.61 -4.58
N ASP A 187 0.29 9.78 -5.02
CA ASP A 187 1.18 10.62 -4.25
C ASP A 187 0.37 11.68 -3.51
N VAL A 188 0.44 11.64 -2.19
CA VAL A 188 -0.30 12.49 -1.27
C VAL A 188 0.67 13.41 -0.55
N SER A 189 0.53 14.70 -0.80
CA SER A 189 1.33 15.74 -0.16
C SER A 189 0.66 16.21 1.13
N VAL A 190 1.40 16.23 2.23
CA VAL A 190 0.96 16.79 3.51
C VAL A 190 1.98 17.81 4.02
N ASP A 191 1.54 18.73 4.86
CA ASP A 191 2.45 19.63 5.57
C ASP A 191 3.36 18.84 6.52
N THR A 192 4.69 18.99 6.37
CA THR A 192 5.67 18.19 7.14
C THR A 192 5.62 18.52 8.62
N ALA A 193 5.43 19.80 8.99
CA ALA A 193 5.37 20.21 10.38
C ALA A 193 4.15 19.59 11.08
N SER A 194 3.00 19.59 10.41
CA SER A 194 1.76 18.96 10.87
C SER A 194 1.92 17.45 11.02
N ALA A 195 2.52 16.78 10.03
CA ALA A 195 2.74 15.33 10.07
C ALA A 195 3.69 14.92 11.22
N LEU A 196 4.72 15.72 11.52
CA LEU A 196 5.65 15.47 12.61
C LEU A 196 5.05 15.83 13.98
N ALA A 197 4.21 16.86 14.05
CA ALA A 197 3.49 17.22 15.27
C ALA A 197 2.60 16.07 15.79
N LEU A 198 2.00 15.29 14.88
CA LEU A 198 1.25 14.07 15.24
C LEU A 198 2.11 12.98 15.89
N GLN A 199 3.43 13.03 15.66
CA GLN A 199 4.40 12.14 16.29
C GLN A 199 5.12 12.81 17.47
N HIS A 200 4.68 14.01 17.89
CA HIS A 200 5.35 14.84 18.89
C HIS A 200 6.82 15.14 18.55
N LYS A 201 7.13 15.16 17.25
CA LYS A 201 8.46 15.48 16.75
C LYS A 201 8.49 16.90 16.22
N LYS A 202 9.58 17.60 16.49
CA LYS A 202 9.85 18.91 15.88
C LYS A 202 10.28 18.72 14.44
N LEU A 203 10.01 19.71 13.60
CA LEU A 203 10.52 19.76 12.24
C LEU A 203 12.06 19.87 12.29
N PRO A 204 12.81 18.86 11.80
CA PRO A 204 14.26 18.93 11.77
C PRO A 204 14.72 20.00 10.76
N ALA A 205 15.88 20.61 11.03
CA ALA A 205 16.48 21.57 10.11
C ALA A 205 16.73 20.93 8.74
N GLY A 206 16.42 21.66 7.66
CA GLY A 206 16.55 21.17 6.28
C GLY A 206 15.39 20.30 5.79
N ALA A 207 14.40 19.96 6.63
CA ALA A 207 13.22 19.24 6.19
C ALA A 207 12.42 20.05 5.15
N PRO A 208 11.88 19.40 4.11
CA PRO A 208 10.99 20.07 3.17
C PRO A 208 9.71 20.52 3.90
N LYS A 209 9.11 21.62 3.44
CA LYS A 209 7.81 22.09 3.95
C LYS A 209 6.69 21.07 3.71
N THR A 210 6.84 20.26 2.66
CA THR A 210 5.84 19.27 2.24
C THR A 210 6.45 17.89 2.21
N LEU A 211 5.80 16.94 2.87
CA LEU A 211 6.14 15.52 2.85
C LEU A 211 5.20 14.81 1.88
N THR A 212 5.76 13.99 0.99
CA THR A 212 4.98 13.18 0.06
C THR A 212 4.92 11.73 0.54
N TYR A 213 3.71 11.24 0.72
CA TYR A 213 3.41 9.83 0.93
C TYR A 213 2.98 9.21 -0.40
N SER A 214 3.62 8.13 -0.81
CA SER A 214 3.12 7.28 -1.90
C SER A 214 2.27 6.17 -1.29
N LEU A 215 1.03 6.06 -1.74
CA LEU A 215 0.08 5.04 -1.32
C LEU A 215 -0.31 4.19 -2.52
N TRP A 216 -0.22 2.88 -2.38
CA TRP A 216 -0.70 1.92 -3.37
C TRP A 216 -2.00 1.32 -2.89
N MET A 217 -3.05 1.48 -3.68
CA MET A 217 -4.40 1.08 -3.35
C MET A 217 -4.92 0.04 -4.33
N ASP A 218 -5.69 -0.91 -3.84
CA ASP A 218 -6.42 -1.82 -4.72
C ASP A 218 -7.72 -1.18 -5.26
N LYS A 219 -8.45 -1.93 -6.07
CA LYS A 219 -9.73 -1.49 -6.66
C LYS A 219 -10.82 -1.20 -5.62
N ALA A 220 -10.70 -1.74 -4.40
CA ALA A 220 -11.61 -1.47 -3.30
C ALA A 220 -11.16 -0.26 -2.46
N HIS A 221 -10.11 0.44 -2.89
CA HIS A 221 -9.49 1.55 -2.17
C HIS A 221 -8.88 1.14 -0.82
N LEU A 222 -8.49 -0.13 -0.66
CA LEU A 222 -7.66 -0.54 0.46
C LEU A 222 -6.20 -0.24 0.18
N VAL A 223 -5.55 0.44 1.12
CA VAL A 223 -4.10 0.67 1.07
C VAL A 223 -3.39 -0.67 1.24
N ARG A 224 -2.62 -1.10 0.24
CA ARG A 224 -1.79 -2.31 0.30
C ARG A 224 -0.35 -1.98 0.65
N ARG A 225 0.10 -0.78 0.30
CA ARG A 225 1.43 -0.27 0.63
C ARG A 225 1.40 1.23 0.82
N MET A 226 2.26 1.70 1.71
CA MET A 226 2.56 3.11 1.92
C MET A 226 4.07 3.28 1.96
N SER A 227 4.58 4.39 1.43
CA SER A 227 5.95 4.80 1.65
C SER A 227 6.08 6.30 1.78
N PHE A 228 7.08 6.75 2.52
CA PHE A 228 7.52 8.13 2.52
C PHE A 228 9.04 8.19 2.70
N GLU A 229 9.62 9.32 2.35
CA GLU A 229 11.02 9.62 2.58
C GLU A 229 11.15 11.02 3.16
N LEU A 230 11.95 11.15 4.21
CA LEU A 230 12.25 12.41 4.87
C LEU A 230 13.71 12.41 5.31
N LEU A 231 14.52 13.31 4.74
CA LEU A 231 15.93 13.53 5.14
C LEU A 231 16.75 12.25 5.23
N GLY A 232 16.77 11.44 4.17
CA GLY A 232 17.52 10.18 4.13
C GLY A 232 16.89 9.05 4.94
N VAL A 233 15.78 9.29 5.64
CA VAL A 233 14.96 8.25 6.27
C VAL A 233 13.83 7.86 5.32
N SER A 234 13.87 6.63 4.82
CA SER A 234 12.80 6.05 4.03
C SER A 234 12.03 5.03 4.87
N MET A 235 10.72 5.06 4.78
CA MET A 235 9.84 4.10 5.42
C MET A 235 8.95 3.47 4.36
N VAL A 236 8.88 2.15 4.36
CA VAL A 236 7.96 1.38 3.53
C VAL A 236 7.14 0.49 4.45
N MET A 237 5.82 0.56 4.34
CA MET A 237 4.87 -0.26 5.08
C MET A 237 3.94 -0.97 4.11
N SER A 238 3.68 -2.25 4.33
CA SER A 238 2.73 -3.06 3.57
C SER A 238 1.65 -3.60 4.50
N MET A 239 0.41 -3.57 4.02
CA MET A 239 -0.75 -4.12 4.73
C MET A 239 -1.33 -5.27 3.91
N THR A 240 -1.33 -6.46 4.50
CA THR A 240 -1.74 -7.71 3.84
C THR A 240 -2.72 -8.48 4.71
N ASP A 241 -3.21 -9.62 4.21
CA ASP A 241 -3.96 -10.58 5.02
C ASP A 241 -5.19 -10.01 5.72
N TYR A 242 -5.88 -9.07 5.05
CA TYR A 242 -7.11 -8.48 5.58
C TYR A 242 -8.16 -9.54 5.90
N ASN A 243 -8.81 -9.40 7.04
CA ASN A 243 -9.87 -10.27 7.58
C ASN A 243 -9.47 -11.73 7.80
N LYS A 244 -8.17 -12.08 7.78
CA LYS A 244 -7.74 -13.39 8.26
C LYS A 244 -7.94 -13.50 9.78
N ALA A 245 -8.29 -14.69 10.26
CA ALA A 245 -8.44 -14.94 11.68
C ALA A 245 -7.10 -14.71 12.40
N VAL A 246 -7.11 -13.88 13.43
CA VAL A 246 -5.94 -13.55 14.25
C VAL A 246 -6.38 -13.57 15.71
N HIS A 247 -5.55 -14.17 16.56
CA HIS A 247 -5.72 -14.13 18.01
C HIS A 247 -4.56 -13.38 18.65
N ILE A 248 -4.88 -12.34 19.43
CA ILE A 248 -3.91 -11.51 20.16
C ILE A 248 -4.25 -11.60 21.64
N ALA A 249 -3.33 -12.16 22.43
CA ALA A 249 -3.50 -12.38 23.86
C ALA A 249 -2.37 -11.75 24.67
N ALA A 250 -2.66 -11.40 25.91
CA ALA A 250 -1.66 -10.83 26.81
C ALA A 250 -0.56 -11.87 27.10
N PRO A 251 0.68 -11.44 27.37
CA PRO A 251 1.71 -12.34 27.85
C PRO A 251 1.27 -13.07 29.12
N PRO A 252 1.70 -14.32 29.34
CA PRO A 252 1.49 -15.01 30.61
C PRO A 252 2.00 -14.17 31.80
N ALA A 253 1.36 -14.27 32.96
CA ALA A 253 1.77 -13.51 34.16
C ALA A 253 3.24 -13.74 34.53
N SER A 254 3.75 -14.95 34.33
CA SER A 254 5.17 -15.29 34.54
C SER A 254 6.13 -14.55 33.60
N LYS A 255 5.65 -13.97 32.51
CA LYS A 255 6.40 -13.17 31.55
C LYS A 255 6.23 -11.66 31.79
N ILE A 256 5.45 -11.24 32.77
CA ILE A 256 5.29 -9.83 33.12
C ILE A 256 6.24 -9.51 34.28
N VAL A 257 6.92 -8.37 34.20
CA VAL A 257 7.72 -7.83 35.32
C VAL A 257 6.77 -7.55 36.49
N LYS A 258 7.14 -7.98 37.70
CA LYS A 258 6.37 -7.70 38.91
C LYS A 258 6.45 -6.23 39.30
#